data_AF-A0A7V9UYP5-F1
#
_entry.id   AF-A0A7V9UYP5-F1
#
_cell.length_a   1.000
_cell.length_b   1.000
_cell.length_c   1.000
_cell.angle_alpha   90.00
_cell.angle_beta   90.00
_cell.angle_gamma   90.00
#
_symmetry.space_group_name_H-M   'P 1'
#
loop_
_entity.id
_entity.type
_entity.pdbx_description
1 polymer ?
#
loop_
_entity_poly.entity_id
_entity_poly.type
_entity_poly.pdbx_seq_one_letter_code
_entity_poly.pdbx_strand_id
1 'polypeptide(L)'
;MTDTYEAMEILEIDEAATEEDEIRALQHLVNTGQWSWPGRTGRAMMDAIEAGYVALGLESAIDYYGNRIPSRLEVEAGTKGSVEFVAEHSPYGLLEENDV
;
A
#
# COMPACT_ATOMS: atom_id res chain seq x y z
N MET A 1 -0.40 15.98 5.58
CA MET A 1 -1.25 15.11 4.76
C MET A 1 -0.38 14.75 3.59
N THR A 2 0.15 13.53 3.58
CA THR A 2 1.02 13.07 2.50
C THR A 2 0.16 12.97 1.26
N ASP A 3 0.48 13.74 0.23
CA ASP A 3 -0.22 13.63 -1.05
C ASP A 3 0.48 12.62 -1.96
N THR A 4 -0.18 12.23 -3.05
CA THR A 4 0.34 11.22 -3.99
C THR A 4 1.72 11.57 -4.56
N TYR A 5 2.04 12.87 -4.70
CA TYR A 5 3.33 13.30 -5.22
C TYR A 5 4.44 13.12 -4.18
N GLU A 6 4.17 13.50 -2.93
CA GLU A 6 5.08 13.29 -1.81
C GLU A 6 5.36 11.79 -1.57
N ALA A 7 4.32 10.95 -1.63
CA ALA A 7 4.49 9.49 -1.53
C ALA A 7 5.37 8.91 -2.64
N MET A 8 5.25 9.44 -3.87
CA MET A 8 6.11 9.04 -4.99
C MET A 8 7.56 9.52 -4.81
N GLU A 9 7.76 10.75 -4.32
CA GLU A 9 9.08 11.28 -4.02
C GLU A 9 9.81 10.42 -2.99
N ILE A 10 9.11 10.04 -1.91
CA ILE A 10 9.63 9.12 -0.88
C ILE A 10 10.14 7.82 -1.51
N LEU A 11 9.35 7.21 -2.40
CA LEU A 11 9.69 5.90 -2.95
C LEU A 11 10.74 5.95 -4.07
N GLU A 12 10.76 7.00 -4.88
CA GLU A 12 11.61 7.06 -6.08
C GLU A 12 12.90 7.86 -5.90
N ILE A 13 12.93 8.82 -4.97
CA ILE A 13 13.98 9.86 -4.94
C ILE A 13 14.59 10.00 -3.54
N ASP A 14 13.79 9.92 -2.48
CA ASP A 14 14.27 10.24 -1.13
C ASP A 14 15.12 9.12 -0.51
N GLU A 15 16.43 9.20 -0.70
CA GLU A 15 17.40 8.29 -0.06
C GLU A 15 17.50 8.46 1.46
N ALA A 16 16.90 9.51 2.04
CA ALA A 16 16.86 9.73 3.48
C ALA A 16 15.56 9.20 4.13
N ALA A 17 14.61 8.72 3.33
CA ALA A 17 13.37 8.13 3.83
C ALA A 17 13.65 6.95 4.75
N THR A 18 12.94 6.91 5.88
CA THR A 18 12.99 5.73 6.75
C THR A 18 12.08 4.63 6.20
N GLU A 19 12.29 3.39 6.66
CA GLU A 19 11.41 2.27 6.33
C GLU A 19 9.94 2.57 6.69
N GLU A 20 9.70 3.29 7.79
CA GLU A 20 8.36 3.72 8.20
C GLU A 20 7.74 4.70 7.20
N ASP A 21 8.53 5.64 6.67
CA ASP A 21 8.08 6.61 5.66
C ASP A 21 7.75 5.92 4.34
N GLU A 22 8.59 4.98 3.90
CA GLU A 22 8.34 4.17 2.71
C GLU A 22 7.04 3.36 2.84
N ILE A 23 6.82 2.69 3.98
CA ILE A 23 5.60 1.91 4.22
C ILE A 23 4.36 2.81 4.26
N ARG A 24 4.44 4.00 4.86
CA ARG A 24 3.35 4.99 4.82
C ARG A 24 3.05 5.44 3.40
N ALA A 25 4.08 5.78 2.63
CA ALA A 25 3.92 6.17 1.23
C ALA A 25 3.27 5.05 0.40
N LEU A 26 3.68 3.80 0.60
CA LEU A 26 3.06 2.64 -0.06
C LEU A 26 1.59 2.47 0.34
N GLN A 27 1.27 2.58 1.64
CA GLN A 27 -0.10 2.47 2.11
C GLN A 27 -1.00 3.57 1.52
N HIS A 28 -0.50 4.80 1.41
CA HIS A 28 -1.18 5.92 0.76
C HIS A 28 -1.47 5.62 -0.72
N LEU A 29 -0.46 5.16 -1.47
CA LEU A 29 -0.61 4.84 -2.90
C LEU A 29 -1.59 3.69 -3.14
N VAL A 30 -1.57 2.67 -2.28
CA VAL A 30 -2.53 1.55 -2.31
C VAL A 30 -3.95 2.04 -2.02
N ASN A 31 -4.13 2.91 -1.01
CA ASN A 31 -5.43 3.47 -0.63
C ASN A 31 -6.02 4.37 -1.73
N THR A 32 -5.19 5.19 -2.37
CA THR A 32 -5.61 6.08 -3.46
C THR A 32 -5.90 5.34 -4.78
N GLY A 33 -5.67 4.03 -4.83
CA GLY A 33 -6.00 3.20 -5.98
C GLY A 33 -5.11 3.45 -7.19
N GLN A 34 -3.90 3.99 -6.97
CA GLN A 34 -2.92 4.34 -8.02
C GLN A 34 -2.19 3.10 -8.57
N TRP A 35 -2.95 2.11 -9.03
CA TRP A 35 -2.43 0.83 -9.56
C TRP A 35 -2.03 0.89 -11.04
N SER A 36 -2.35 1.99 -11.71
CA SER A 36 -2.05 2.23 -13.13
C SER A 36 -0.60 2.63 -13.40
N TRP A 37 0.24 2.73 -12.36
CA TRP A 37 1.63 3.14 -12.50
C TRP A 37 2.49 1.96 -12.94
N PRO A 38 3.09 2.00 -14.15
CA PRO A 38 3.97 0.94 -14.60
C PRO A 38 5.29 0.99 -13.82
N GLY A 39 5.91 -0.17 -13.60
CA GLY A 39 7.31 -0.24 -13.17
C GLY A 39 7.52 -0.60 -11.70
N ARG A 40 8.42 0.13 -11.03
CA ARG A 40 8.94 -0.20 -9.69
C ARG A 40 7.88 -0.03 -8.61
N THR A 41 7.10 1.05 -8.66
CA THR A 41 6.07 1.38 -7.66
C THR A 41 4.96 0.32 -7.58
N GLY A 42 4.42 -0.12 -8.73
CA GLY A 42 3.42 -1.18 -8.77
C GLY A 42 3.90 -2.49 -8.15
N ARG A 43 5.17 -2.88 -8.41
CA ARG A 43 5.76 -4.07 -7.79
C ARG A 43 6.03 -3.87 -6.30
N ALA A 44 6.53 -2.70 -5.89
CA ALA A 44 6.75 -2.39 -4.49
C ALA A 44 5.44 -2.44 -3.68
N MET A 45 4.33 -1.95 -4.22
CA MET A 45 3.01 -2.07 -3.59
C MET A 45 2.58 -3.54 -3.43
N MET A 46 2.74 -4.36 -4.47
CA MET A 46 2.43 -5.80 -4.39
C MET A 46 3.33 -6.51 -3.37
N ASP A 47 4.64 -6.27 -3.43
CA ASP A 47 5.62 -6.88 -2.53
C ASP A 47 5.32 -6.51 -1.06
N ALA A 48 4.94 -5.26 -0.79
CA ALA A 48 4.59 -4.80 0.56
C ALA A 48 3.31 -5.43 1.09
N ILE A 49 2.30 -5.65 0.23
CA ILE A 49 1.07 -6.37 0.60
C ILE A 49 1.38 -7.83 0.90
N GLU A 50 2.22 -8.46 0.09
CA GLU A 50 2.61 -9.85 0.29
C GLU A 50 3.45 -10.06 1.56
N ALA A 51 4.29 -9.08 1.90
CA ALA A 51 5.07 -9.05 3.13
C ALA A 51 4.24 -8.72 4.38
N GLY A 52 3.03 -8.18 4.21
CA GLY A 52 2.16 -7.77 5.32
C GLY A 52 2.54 -6.42 5.92
N TYR A 53 3.25 -5.57 5.17
CA TYR A 53 3.56 -4.20 5.59
C TYR A 53 2.37 -3.25 5.38
N VAL A 54 1.56 -3.49 4.34
CA VAL A 54 0.42 -2.64 3.99
C VAL A 54 -0.81 -3.48 3.64
N ALA A 55 -2.01 -2.93 3.89
CA ALA A 55 -3.29 -3.55 3.57
C ALA A 55 -3.80 -3.07 2.20
N LEU A 56 -4.67 -3.86 1.58
CA LEU A 56 -5.37 -3.46 0.35
C LEU A 56 -6.25 -2.21 0.61
N GLY A 57 -6.51 -1.46 -0.46
CA GLY A 57 -7.41 -0.30 -0.41
C GLY A 57 -8.85 -0.69 -0.06
N LEU A 58 -9.66 0.31 0.34
CA LEU A 58 -11.10 0.09 0.63
C LEU A 58 -11.91 -0.23 -0.62
N GLU A 59 -11.45 0.20 -1.78
CA GLU A 59 -12.11 -0.02 -3.06
C GLU A 59 -11.28 -0.98 -3.92
N SER A 60 -11.96 -1.80 -4.72
CA SER A 60 -11.27 -2.66 -5.69
C SER A 60 -10.72 -1.81 -6.84
N ALA A 61 -9.54 -2.15 -7.34
CA ALA A 61 -8.87 -1.43 -8.42
C ALA A 61 -8.50 -2.37 -9.58
N ILE A 62 -8.07 -1.79 -10.70
CA ILE A 62 -7.49 -2.52 -11.83
C ILE A 62 -6.03 -2.10 -11.96
N ASP A 63 -5.12 -3.07 -12.01
CA ASP A 63 -3.70 -2.81 -12.19
C ASP A 63 -3.36 -2.39 -13.64
N TYR A 64 -2.13 -1.94 -13.84
CA TYR A 64 -1.59 -1.58 -15.15
C TYR A 64 -1.73 -2.70 -16.21
N TYR A 65 -1.72 -3.97 -15.80
CA TYR A 65 -1.81 -5.13 -16.68
C TYR A 65 -3.26 -5.58 -16.95
N GLY A 66 -4.26 -4.91 -16.36
CA GLY A 66 -5.67 -5.24 -16.48
C GLY A 66 -6.17 -6.29 -15.50
N ASN A 67 -5.37 -6.69 -14.50
CA ASN A 67 -5.79 -7.59 -13.43
C ASN A 67 -6.62 -6.83 -12.39
N ARG A 68 -7.62 -7.52 -11.82
CA ARG A 68 -8.43 -6.98 -10.74
C ARG A 68 -7.70 -7.15 -9.41
N ILE A 69 -7.53 -6.04 -8.69
CA ILE A 69 -7.07 -5.97 -7.31
C ILE A 69 -8.30 -5.89 -6.39
N PRO A 70 -8.49 -6.85 -5.47
CA PRO A 70 -9.64 -6.83 -4.55
C PRO A 70 -9.48 -5.73 -3.49
N SER A 71 -10.59 -5.30 -2.91
CA SER A 71 -10.61 -4.48 -1.70
C SER A 71 -10.19 -5.32 -0.48
N ARG A 72 -9.62 -4.67 0.55
CA ARG A 72 -9.39 -5.33 1.86
C ARG A 72 -10.68 -5.88 2.50
N LEU A 73 -11.85 -5.42 2.07
CA LEU A 73 -13.15 -5.90 2.54
C LEU A 73 -13.64 -7.15 1.78
N GLU A 74 -12.97 -7.51 0.68
CA GLU A 74 -13.31 -8.68 -0.14
C GLU A 74 -12.42 -9.89 0.15
N VAL A 75 -11.34 -9.70 0.90
CA VAL A 75 -10.40 -10.76 1.30
C VAL A 75 -10.74 -11.29 2.68
N GLU A 76 -10.42 -12.55 2.94
CA GLU A 76 -10.64 -13.17 4.24
C GLU A 76 -9.68 -12.57 5.28
N ALA A 77 -10.20 -12.30 6.48
CA ALA A 77 -9.40 -11.78 7.59
C ALA A 77 -8.20 -12.70 7.90
N GLY A 78 -7.02 -12.12 8.09
CA GLY A 78 -5.77 -12.85 8.32
C GLY A 78 -5.08 -13.34 7.06
N THR A 79 -5.63 -13.09 5.87
CA THR A 79 -4.98 -13.37 4.59
C THR A 79 -4.25 -12.15 4.03
N LYS A 80 -3.35 -12.35 3.06
CA LYS A 80 -2.58 -11.26 2.43
C LYS A 80 -3.47 -10.10 2.01
N GLY A 81 -3.09 -8.88 2.38
CA GLY A 81 -3.84 -7.66 2.09
C GLY A 81 -5.03 -7.37 3.02
N SER A 82 -5.34 -8.26 3.97
CA SER A 82 -6.26 -7.96 5.07
C SER A 82 -5.59 -7.09 6.14
N VAL A 83 -6.43 -6.40 6.91
CA VAL A 83 -6.01 -5.53 8.01
C VAL A 83 -5.38 -6.36 9.14
N GLU A 84 -5.91 -7.54 9.41
CA GLU A 84 -5.44 -8.47 10.42
C GLU A 84 -4.07 -9.04 10.07
N PHE A 85 -3.83 -9.36 8.80
CA PHE A 85 -2.53 -9.83 8.36
C PHE A 85 -1.44 -8.78 8.58
N VAL A 86 -1.73 -7.50 8.32
CA VAL A 86 -0.81 -6.39 8.59
C VAL A 86 -0.57 -6.23 10.09
N ALA A 87 -1.61 -6.33 10.91
CA ALA A 87 -1.48 -6.24 12.37
C ALA A 87 -0.55 -7.32 12.96
N GLU A 88 -0.45 -8.49 12.32
CA GLU A 88 0.43 -9.58 12.75
C GLU A 88 1.87 -9.48 12.22
N HIS A 89 2.08 -8.85 11.06
CA HIS A 89 3.37 -8.91 10.34
C HIS A 89 4.09 -7.56 10.25
N SER A 90 3.36 -6.44 10.24
CA SER A 90 3.95 -5.12 10.11
C SER A 90 4.65 -4.71 11.41
N PRO A 91 5.94 -4.29 11.36
CA PRO A 91 6.64 -3.77 12.52
C PRO A 91 6.03 -2.47 13.07
N TYR A 92 5.21 -1.78 12.26
CA TYR A 92 4.55 -0.51 12.61
C TYR A 92 3.04 -0.66 12.84
N GLY A 93 2.50 -1.88 12.72
CA GLY A 93 1.07 -2.15 12.80
C GLY A 93 0.29 -1.52 11.65
N LEU A 94 -1.02 -1.31 11.87
CA LEU A 94 -1.91 -0.69 10.89
C LEU A 94 -1.65 0.81 10.82
N LEU A 95 -1.15 1.24 9.66
CA LEU A 95 -0.99 2.64 9.33
C LEU A 95 -2.32 3.16 8.78
N GLU A 96 -3.25 3.46 9.67
CA GLU A 96 -4.46 4.19 9.30
C GLU A 96 -4.06 5.63 9.00
N GLU A 97 -4.15 6.02 7.72
CA GLU A 97 -4.23 7.43 7.39
C GLU A 97 -5.53 7.95 8.00
N ASN A 98 -5.41 8.86 8.97
CA ASN A 98 -6.55 9.59 9.51
C ASN A 98 -7.15 10.44 8.38
N ASP A 99 -8.04 9.87 7.59
CA ASP A 99 -8.90 10.59 6.65
C ASP A 99 -10.18 11.02 7.39
N VAL A 100 -10.10 12.19 8.03
CA VAL A 100 -11.22 13.11 8.28
C VAL A 100 -10.87 14.51 7.82
#